data_AF-A0A836PNL1-F1
#
_entry.id   AF-A0A836PNL1-F1
#
_cell.length_a   1.000
_cell.length_b   1.000
_cell.length_c   1.000
_cell.angle_alpha   90.00
_cell.angle_beta   90.00
_cell.angle_gamma   90.00
#
_symmetry.space_group_name_H-M   'P 1'
#
loop_
_entity.id
_entity.type
_entity.pdbx_description
1 polymer ?
#
loop_
_entity_poly.entity_id
_entity_poly.type
_entity_poly.pdbx_seq_one_letter_code
_entity_poly.pdbx_strand_id
1 'polypeptide(L)'
;MDYKSLLAVSSFSPEILNRPDSWVGHLPFSAWLMNTLSPTVFVELGTHSGNSYFSFCQAVVENNLATVCYAVDTWQGDEHAGFYAADVFAQVSQDNAAKYAAFSRLLRMTFDEATGYFAEGSVDLLHIDGFHSYEAVAHD
;
A
#
# COMPACT_ATOMS: atom_id res chain seq x y z
N MET A 1 -20.13 10.27 -13.39
CA MET A 1 -19.45 10.16 -12.08
C MET A 1 -20.52 9.76 -11.07
N ASP A 2 -20.38 8.59 -10.47
CA ASP A 2 -21.29 8.17 -9.40
C ASP A 2 -20.87 8.84 -8.09
N TYR A 3 -21.67 9.80 -7.62
CA TYR A 3 -21.38 10.53 -6.38
C TYR A 3 -21.72 9.71 -5.13
N LYS A 4 -22.52 8.65 -5.25
CA LYS A 4 -22.92 7.83 -4.10
C LYS A 4 -21.73 7.03 -3.56
N SER A 5 -20.88 6.51 -4.44
CA SER A 5 -19.67 5.79 -4.03
C SER A 5 -18.69 6.70 -3.28
N LEU A 6 -18.57 7.96 -3.68
CA LEU A 6 -17.72 8.96 -3.00
C LEU A 6 -18.25 9.32 -1.61
N LEU A 7 -19.57 9.45 -1.47
CA LEU A 7 -20.19 9.69 -0.17
C LEU A 7 -20.02 8.48 0.77
N ALA A 8 -20.11 7.26 0.25
CA ALA A 8 -19.95 6.05 1.05
C ALA A 8 -18.56 5.94 1.70
N VAL A 9 -17.50 6.37 1.01
CA VAL A 9 -16.13 6.32 1.56
C VAL A 9 -15.78 7.51 2.43
N SER A 10 -16.61 8.57 2.44
CA SER A 10 -16.32 9.78 3.24
C SER A 10 -16.30 9.52 4.75
N SER A 11 -16.91 8.42 5.20
CA SER A 11 -16.87 7.94 6.57
C SER A 11 -15.79 6.89 6.83
N PHE A 12 -14.87 6.66 5.89
CA PHE A 12 -13.77 5.71 6.06
C PHE A 12 -12.94 6.06 7.29
N SER A 13 -12.69 5.06 8.12
CA SER A 13 -11.86 5.17 9.31
C SER A 13 -10.80 4.07 9.27
N PRO A 14 -9.50 4.40 9.38
CA PRO A 14 -8.46 3.39 9.32
C PRO A 14 -8.53 2.43 10.51
N GLU A 15 -8.35 1.15 10.22
CA GLU A 15 -8.19 0.08 11.19
C GLU A 15 -6.78 0.00 11.77
N ILE A 16 -5.78 0.47 11.02
CA ILE A 16 -4.39 0.62 11.42
C ILE A 16 -3.95 2.03 11.03
N LEU A 17 -3.35 2.74 11.97
CA LEU A 17 -2.80 4.07 11.75
C LEU A 17 -1.50 4.24 12.53
N ASN A 18 -0.40 4.35 11.81
CA ASN A 18 0.96 4.47 12.34
C ASN A 18 1.54 5.87 12.06
N ARG A 19 2.61 6.24 12.76
CA ARG A 19 3.38 7.46 12.43
C ARG A 19 4.53 7.11 11.45
N PRO A 20 4.91 8.04 10.55
CA PRO A 20 4.20 9.28 10.24
C PRO A 20 2.86 9.01 9.56
N ASP A 21 1.91 9.92 9.77
CA ASP A 21 0.54 9.89 9.27
C ASP A 21 0.40 10.59 7.90
N SER A 22 1.53 10.69 7.17
CA SER A 22 1.50 10.99 5.75
C SER A 22 0.51 10.03 5.08
N TRP A 23 -0.31 10.58 4.18
CA TRP A 23 -1.40 9.88 3.48
C TRP A 23 -2.76 9.76 4.20
N VAL A 24 -2.90 10.09 5.50
CA VAL A 24 -4.19 9.94 6.21
C VAL A 24 -5.37 10.67 5.54
N GLY A 25 -5.12 11.84 4.95
CA GLY A 25 -6.16 12.59 4.22
C GLY A 25 -6.66 11.88 2.95
N HIS A 26 -5.93 10.89 2.45
CA HIS A 26 -6.22 10.16 1.21
C HIS A 26 -6.81 8.76 1.43
N LEU A 27 -6.95 8.29 2.68
CA LEU A 27 -7.50 6.96 2.96
C LEU A 27 -8.92 6.72 2.40
N PRO A 28 -9.84 7.71 2.40
CA PRO A 28 -11.11 7.55 1.68
C PRO A 28 -10.93 7.29 0.18
N PHE A 29 -9.87 7.84 -0.43
CA PHE A 29 -9.59 7.68 -1.85
C PHE A 29 -9.11 6.26 -2.19
N SER A 30 -8.24 5.63 -1.39
CA SER A 30 -7.87 4.22 -1.59
C SER A 30 -9.09 3.31 -1.49
N ALA A 31 -9.96 3.53 -0.50
CA ALA A 31 -11.18 2.75 -0.34
C ALA A 31 -12.11 2.86 -1.56
N TRP A 32 -12.29 4.08 -2.07
CA TRP A 32 -13.09 4.31 -3.28
C TRP A 32 -12.47 3.65 -4.50
N LEU A 33 -11.15 3.77 -4.65
CA LEU A 33 -10.41 3.22 -5.79
C LEU A 33 -10.51 1.70 -5.84
N MET A 34 -10.31 1.03 -4.70
CA MET A 34 -10.42 -0.43 -4.58
C MET A 34 -11.83 -0.93 -4.88
N ASN A 35 -12.86 -0.26 -4.34
CA ASN A 35 -14.24 -0.62 -4.63
C ASN A 35 -14.58 -0.41 -6.12
N THR A 36 -14.03 0.63 -6.75
CA THR A 36 -14.32 0.95 -8.15
C THR A 36 -13.62 0.02 -9.11
N LEU A 37 -12.33 -0.28 -8.87
CA LEU A 37 -11.51 -1.08 -9.77
C LEU A 37 -11.61 -2.59 -9.49
N SER A 38 -11.83 -2.98 -8.22
CA SER A 38 -11.83 -4.37 -7.78
C SER A 38 -10.66 -5.19 -8.36
N PRO A 39 -9.40 -4.73 -8.21
CA PRO A 39 -8.25 -5.36 -8.86
C PRO A 39 -8.05 -6.80 -8.36
N THR A 40 -7.56 -7.70 -9.22
CA THR A 40 -7.14 -9.04 -8.78
C THR A 40 -5.76 -8.97 -8.12
N VAL A 41 -4.86 -8.14 -8.65
CA VAL A 41 -3.52 -7.90 -8.11
C VAL A 41 -3.30 -6.41 -7.86
N PHE A 42 -3.04 -6.07 -6.60
CA PHE A 42 -2.64 -4.74 -6.16
C PHE A 42 -1.18 -4.75 -5.70
N VAL A 43 -0.39 -3.78 -6.16
CA VAL A 43 1.00 -3.58 -5.75
C VAL A 43 1.19 -2.13 -5.31
N GLU A 44 1.85 -1.94 -4.18
CA GLU A 44 2.36 -0.65 -3.73
C GLU A 44 3.90 -0.65 -3.71
N LEU A 45 4.48 0.42 -4.24
CA LEU A 45 5.91 0.73 -4.16
C LEU A 45 6.11 1.88 -3.17
N GLY A 46 6.87 1.66 -2.10
CA GLY A 46 7.13 2.64 -1.05
C GLY A 46 6.10 2.61 0.08
N THR A 47 6.09 1.53 0.86
CA THR A 47 5.08 1.30 1.90
C THR A 47 5.39 1.97 3.24
N HIS A 48 6.67 2.16 3.60
CA HIS A 48 7.09 2.81 4.84
C HIS A 48 6.33 2.31 6.10
N SER A 49 5.49 3.15 6.75
CA SER A 49 4.72 2.85 7.97
C SER A 49 3.41 2.08 7.71
N GLY A 50 3.05 1.88 6.44
CA GLY A 50 1.93 1.07 5.99
C GLY A 50 0.57 1.77 5.93
N ASN A 51 0.48 3.08 6.19
CA ASN A 51 -0.82 3.76 6.25
C ASN A 51 -1.61 3.71 4.93
N SER A 52 -0.96 4.06 3.82
CA SER A 52 -1.52 3.93 2.46
C SER A 52 -1.86 2.46 2.19
N TYR A 53 -0.86 1.57 2.22
CA TYR A 53 -1.03 0.14 1.98
C TYR A 53 -2.18 -0.53 2.75
N PHE A 54 -2.26 -0.28 4.06
CA PHE A 54 -3.27 -0.92 4.91
C PHE A 54 -4.66 -0.36 4.68
N SER A 55 -4.80 0.88 4.19
CA SER A 55 -6.11 1.37 3.75
C SER A 55 -6.61 0.65 2.50
N PHE A 56 -5.72 0.30 1.56
CA PHE A 56 -6.06 -0.56 0.42
C PHE A 56 -6.44 -1.97 0.90
N CYS A 57 -5.66 -2.57 1.81
CA CYS A 57 -5.97 -3.88 2.39
C CYS A 57 -7.30 -3.89 3.16
N GLN A 58 -7.60 -2.84 3.92
CA GLN A 58 -8.88 -2.71 4.62
C GLN A 58 -10.03 -2.68 3.62
N ALA A 59 -9.90 -1.94 2.52
CA ALA A 59 -10.92 -1.89 1.48
C ALA A 59 -11.15 -3.27 0.81
N VAL A 60 -10.12 -4.11 0.67
CA VAL A 60 -10.28 -5.51 0.22
C VAL A 60 -11.20 -6.28 1.14
N VAL A 61 -11.01 -6.16 2.47
CA VAL A 61 -11.84 -6.83 3.48
C VAL A 61 -13.26 -6.29 3.46
N GLU A 62 -13.43 -4.96 3.54
CA GLU A 62 -14.74 -4.31 3.64
C GLU A 62 -15.62 -4.56 2.40
N ASN A 63 -15.02 -4.70 1.22
CA ASN A 63 -15.73 -4.94 -0.03
C ASN A 63 -15.71 -6.42 -0.46
N ASN A 64 -15.14 -7.31 0.34
CA ASN A 64 -15.02 -8.75 0.07
C ASN A 64 -14.42 -9.05 -1.33
N LEU A 65 -13.30 -8.40 -1.63
CA LEU A 65 -12.62 -8.53 -2.92
C LEU A 65 -11.70 -9.76 -2.94
N ALA A 66 -11.57 -10.38 -4.10
CA ALA A 66 -10.61 -11.47 -4.35
C ALA A 66 -9.21 -10.93 -4.71
N THR A 67 -8.81 -9.81 -4.12
CA THR A 67 -7.55 -9.13 -4.40
C THR A 67 -6.40 -9.76 -3.62
N VAL A 68 -5.25 -9.95 -4.27
CA VAL A 68 -3.96 -10.21 -3.62
C VAL A 68 -3.16 -8.90 -3.57
N CYS A 69 -2.59 -8.59 -2.42
CA CYS A 69 -1.87 -7.34 -2.19
C CYS A 69 -0.38 -7.58 -1.96
N TYR A 70 0.45 -6.70 -2.51
CA TYR A 70 1.89 -6.71 -2.32
C TYR A 70 2.39 -5.32 -1.93
N ALA A 71 3.08 -5.22 -0.81
CA ALA A 71 3.84 -4.05 -0.41
C ALA A 71 5.31 -4.27 -0.75
N VAL A 72 5.91 -3.38 -1.52
CA VAL A 72 7.33 -3.42 -1.87
C VAL A 72 8.04 -2.23 -1.25
N ASP A 73 9.04 -2.50 -0.42
CA ASP A 73 9.91 -1.49 0.17
C ASP A 73 11.18 -2.19 0.66
N THR A 74 12.27 -1.45 0.83
CA THR A 74 13.47 -2.00 1.47
C THR A 74 13.34 -2.05 2.99
N TRP A 75 12.52 -1.15 3.55
CA TRP A 75 12.44 -0.80 4.97
C TRP A 75 13.84 -0.61 5.61
N GLN A 76 14.80 -0.06 4.84
CA GLN A 76 16.14 0.26 5.33
C GLN A 76 16.31 1.77 5.62
N GLY A 77 15.33 2.59 5.21
CA GLY A 77 15.44 4.05 5.21
C GLY A 77 16.14 4.54 3.95
N ASP A 78 16.03 5.83 3.70
CA ASP A 78 16.83 6.53 2.69
C ASP A 78 17.69 7.64 3.38
N GLU A 79 18.71 8.14 2.70
CA GLU A 79 19.62 9.19 3.23
C GLU A 79 18.89 10.50 3.59
N HIS A 80 17.70 10.76 3.06
CA HIS A 80 16.89 11.96 3.27
C HIS A 80 15.75 11.80 4.30
N ALA A 81 15.21 10.60 4.52
CA ALA A 81 14.15 10.29 5.49
C ALA A 81 14.69 10.01 6.90
N GLY A 82 16.01 9.85 7.02
CA GLY A 82 16.68 9.36 8.23
C GLY A 82 16.59 7.84 8.30
N PHE A 83 17.64 7.19 8.82
CA PHE A 83 17.63 5.75 9.06
C PHE A 83 16.34 5.36 9.79
N TYR A 84 15.48 4.56 9.16
CA TYR A 84 14.36 3.98 9.87
C TYR A 84 14.94 3.21 11.06
N ALA A 85 14.43 3.48 12.25
CA ALA A 85 14.72 2.61 13.36
C ALA A 85 14.29 1.20 12.95
N ALA A 86 14.99 0.17 13.44
CA ALA A 86 14.71 -1.22 13.11
C ALA A 86 13.27 -1.68 13.48
N ASP A 87 12.47 -0.78 14.03
CA ASP A 87 11.09 -0.96 14.47
C ASP A 87 10.05 -0.86 13.34
N VAL A 88 10.28 -0.08 12.27
CA VAL A 88 9.24 0.16 11.24
C VAL A 88 8.82 -1.13 10.54
N PHE A 89 9.76 -1.91 10.02
CA PHE A 89 9.41 -3.19 9.37
C PHE A 89 8.78 -4.18 10.35
N ALA A 90 9.25 -4.22 11.60
CA ALA A 90 8.70 -5.10 12.61
C ALA A 90 7.23 -4.75 12.91
N GLN A 91 6.91 -3.46 13.03
CA GLN A 91 5.56 -2.96 13.23
C GLN A 91 4.66 -3.30 12.03
N VAL A 92 5.07 -2.96 10.80
CA VAL A 92 4.30 -3.26 9.58
C VAL A 92 4.10 -4.76 9.42
N SER A 93 5.12 -5.58 9.69
CA SER A 93 5.00 -7.03 9.64
C SER A 93 4.02 -7.56 10.68
N GLN A 94 4.00 -6.99 11.89
CA GLN A 94 3.06 -7.37 12.94
C GLN A 94 1.61 -7.00 12.55
N ASP A 95 1.41 -5.79 12.07
CA ASP A 95 0.10 -5.29 11.63
C ASP A 95 -0.46 -6.11 10.47
N ASN A 96 0.39 -6.39 9.47
CA ASN A 96 0.04 -7.24 8.35
C ASN A 96 -0.33 -8.66 8.79
N ALA A 97 0.48 -9.25 9.67
CA ALA A 97 0.23 -10.59 10.20
C ALA A 97 -1.10 -10.66 10.98
N ALA A 98 -1.43 -9.60 11.72
CA ALA A 98 -2.62 -9.55 12.56
C ALA A 98 -3.93 -9.43 11.74
N LYS A 99 -3.92 -8.70 10.62
CA LYS A 99 -5.16 -8.36 9.89
C LYS A 99 -5.26 -8.87 8.46
N TYR A 100 -4.14 -8.97 7.73
CA TYR A 100 -4.17 -9.10 6.26
C TYR A 100 -3.35 -10.28 5.71
N ALA A 101 -2.77 -11.10 6.58
CA ALA A 101 -1.90 -12.24 6.20
C ALA A 101 -2.52 -13.22 5.19
N ALA A 102 -3.85 -13.30 5.12
CA ALA A 102 -4.55 -14.19 4.19
C ALA A 102 -4.25 -13.85 2.71
N PHE A 103 -4.13 -12.56 2.37
CA PHE A 103 -4.01 -12.09 0.98
C PHE A 103 -2.88 -11.07 0.75
N SER A 104 -2.24 -10.56 1.81
CA SER A 104 -1.19 -9.55 1.72
C SER A 104 0.21 -10.13 1.93
N ARG A 105 1.18 -9.67 1.14
CA ARG A 105 2.60 -10.05 1.24
C ARG A 105 3.48 -8.80 1.32
N LEU A 106 4.45 -8.81 2.24
CA LEU A 106 5.46 -7.77 2.36
C LEU A 106 6.74 -8.26 1.65
N LEU A 107 7.17 -7.55 0.61
CA LEU A 107 8.33 -7.86 -0.20
C LEU A 107 9.46 -6.91 0.16
N ARG A 108 10.36 -7.36 1.04
CA ARG A 108 11.50 -6.57 1.52
C ARG A 108 12.65 -6.58 0.51
N MET A 109 12.54 -5.73 -0.51
CA MET A 109 13.44 -5.65 -1.67
C MET A 109 13.33 -4.29 -2.37
N THR A 110 14.20 -4.04 -3.34
CA THR A 110 14.09 -2.89 -4.24
C THR A 110 12.98 -3.09 -5.29
N PHE A 111 12.54 -2.00 -5.93
CA PHE A 111 11.51 -2.09 -6.97
C PHE A 111 11.99 -2.86 -8.20
N ASP A 112 13.26 -2.67 -8.59
CA ASP A 112 13.93 -3.44 -9.63
C ASP A 112 13.88 -4.96 -9.35
N GLU A 113 14.17 -5.38 -8.11
CA GLU A 113 14.07 -6.79 -7.72
C GLU A 113 12.63 -7.31 -7.77
N ALA A 114 11.65 -6.47 -7.40
CA ALA A 114 10.25 -6.83 -7.42
C ALA A 114 9.70 -7.04 -8.84
N THR A 115 10.30 -6.44 -9.88
CA THR A 115 9.88 -6.69 -11.28
C THR A 115 9.91 -8.19 -11.63
N GLY A 116 10.85 -8.96 -11.07
CA GLY A 116 10.96 -10.40 -11.29
C GLY A 116 9.89 -11.24 -10.59
N TYR A 117 9.09 -10.65 -9.69
CA TYR A 117 8.00 -11.33 -8.98
C TYR A 117 6.68 -11.32 -9.77
N PHE A 118 6.52 -10.42 -10.73
CA PHE A 118 5.27 -10.21 -11.45
C PHE A 118 5.43 -10.56 -12.93
N ALA A 119 4.41 -11.16 -13.52
CA ALA A 119 4.39 -11.39 -14.96
C ALA A 119 4.02 -10.08 -15.69
N GLU A 120 4.46 -9.94 -16.93
CA GLU A 120 4.09 -8.78 -17.75
C GLU A 120 2.56 -8.65 -17.83
N GLY A 121 2.05 -7.45 -17.49
CA GLY A 121 0.62 -7.15 -17.49
C GLY A 121 -0.20 -7.81 -16.39
N SER A 122 0.43 -8.40 -15.36
CA SER A 122 -0.31 -9.09 -14.28
C SER A 122 -0.76 -8.20 -13.12
N VAL A 123 -0.29 -6.94 -13.06
CA VAL A 123 -0.67 -5.98 -12.01
C VAL A 123 -1.85 -5.15 -12.50
N ASP A 124 -2.98 -5.21 -11.81
CA ASP A 124 -4.20 -4.48 -12.18
C ASP A 124 -4.22 -3.06 -11.62
N LEU A 125 -3.61 -2.86 -10.44
CA LEU A 125 -3.45 -1.56 -9.81
C LEU A 125 -2.06 -1.44 -9.21
N LEU A 126 -1.31 -0.44 -9.68
CA LEU A 126 -0.02 -0.05 -9.15
C LEU A 126 -0.15 1.30 -8.44
N HIS A 127 0.17 1.34 -7.14
CA HIS A 127 0.30 2.56 -6.35
C HIS A 127 1.79 2.87 -6.18
N ILE A 128 2.21 4.05 -6.66
CA ILE A 128 3.59 4.51 -6.57
C ILE A 128 3.61 5.62 -5.50
N ASP A 129 4.18 5.30 -4.35
CA ASP A 129 4.36 6.19 -3.19
C ASP A 129 5.85 6.19 -2.78
N GLY A 130 6.72 6.07 -3.79
CA GLY A 130 8.17 6.05 -3.67
C GLY A 130 8.79 7.43 -3.46
N PHE A 131 10.12 7.51 -3.55
CA PHE A 131 10.85 8.73 -3.24
C PHE A 131 10.64 9.80 -4.34
N HIS A 132 10.29 11.03 -3.93
CA HIS A 132 9.84 12.11 -4.84
C HIS A 132 10.95 12.80 -5.68
N SER A 133 12.06 12.12 -5.97
CA SER A 133 13.07 12.58 -6.93
C SER A 133 12.82 11.95 -8.31
N TYR A 134 13.09 12.70 -9.37
CA TYR A 134 12.91 12.21 -10.74
C TYR A 134 13.71 10.92 -11.00
N GLU A 135 14.92 10.85 -10.46
CA GLU A 135 15.81 9.70 -10.59
C GLU A 135 15.20 8.45 -9.96
N ALA A 136 14.61 8.56 -8.76
CA ALA A 136 13.94 7.44 -8.12
C ALA A 136 12.68 7.01 -8.90
N VAL A 137 11.84 7.97 -9.32
CA VAL A 137 10.61 7.69 -10.07
C VAL A 137 10.87 7.01 -11.43
N ALA A 138 12.04 7.20 -12.03
CA ALA A 138 12.41 6.49 -13.27
C ALA A 138 12.62 4.98 -13.08
N HIS A 139 12.75 4.53 -11.83
CA HIS A 139 12.91 3.13 -11.43
C HIS A 139 11.65 2.56 -10.73
N ASP A 140 10.56 3.33 -10.64
CA ASP A 140 9.25 2.91 -10.12
C ASP A 140 8.37 2.33 -11.24
#